data_AF-A0A9P6DXA3-F1
#
_entry.id   AF-A0A9P6DXA3-F1
#
_cell.length_a   1.000
_cell.length_b   1.000
_cell.length_c   1.000
_cell.angle_alpha   90.00
_cell.angle_beta   90.00
_cell.angle_gamma   90.00
#
_symmetry.space_group_name_H-M   'P 1'
#
loop_
_entity.id
_entity.type
_entity.pdbx_description
1 polymer ?
#
loop_
_entity_poly.entity_id
_entity_poly.type
_entity_poly.pdbx_seq_one_letter_code
_entity_poly.pdbx_strand_id
1 'polypeptide(L)'
;MSHGVLEDDAIDYKTIASQRIESFLHDLNQDCSKHPSVAFVSTTPGDIRRDPRTKSAIHRLSARIAALEEAESLIHQTRLVAEEELALLRARVAPISACPNEIIAKILVSTYSSALAEPVDPTKTLLSISQVSRLWRIVAIGLTQMWARIHLEWNPKQRTLWLKRSGTRLLDVHLTFDSPLPEIWEPSKLGDIFGEEDLLLHSSRWRSLSLRDSGHPIAELFLNRLVRSIDLKSLESLSLLSSTYGPHNIIANFGEHPESGSALRHLILRDTARRMILTSGPASLEVAIDSSASSYHVFATRRPQSGLQFPSELIFVAWYWGMITGGDSFVT
;
A
#
# COMPACT_ATOMS: atom_id res chain seq x y z
N MET A 1 -24.68 -14.91 -24.87
CA MET A 1 -25.16 -14.52 -23.53
C MET A 1 -25.87 -13.19 -23.68
N SER A 2 -27.19 -13.24 -23.52
CA SER A 2 -28.12 -12.19 -23.91
C SER A 2 -28.05 -11.03 -22.91
N HIS A 3 -27.64 -9.84 -23.36
CA HIS A 3 -27.83 -8.61 -22.62
C HIS A 3 -29.32 -8.27 -22.65
N GLY A 4 -30.05 -8.78 -21.64
CA GLY A 4 -31.43 -8.42 -21.38
C GLY A 4 -31.54 -6.93 -21.08
N VAL A 5 -32.41 -6.30 -21.86
CA VAL A 5 -32.90 -4.93 -21.74
C VAL A 5 -33.37 -4.67 -20.31
N LEU A 6 -32.66 -3.81 -19.59
CA LEU A 6 -33.07 -3.21 -18.31
C LEU A 6 -33.20 -1.69 -18.53
N GLU A 7 -34.04 -1.29 -19.49
CA GLU A 7 -34.28 0.12 -19.81
C GLU A 7 -35.68 0.62 -19.41
N ASP A 8 -36.65 -0.24 -19.05
CA ASP A 8 -38.05 0.20 -18.96
C ASP A 8 -38.59 0.58 -17.56
N ASP A 9 -37.87 0.30 -16.47
CA ASP A 9 -38.35 0.59 -15.11
C ASP A 9 -37.54 1.68 -14.38
N ALA A 10 -36.74 2.46 -15.12
CA ALA A 10 -36.30 3.75 -14.61
C ALA A 10 -37.52 4.68 -14.59
N ILE A 11 -38.37 4.51 -13.56
CA ILE A 11 -39.36 5.48 -13.13
C ILE A 11 -38.71 6.85 -13.32
N ASP A 12 -39.33 7.69 -14.13
CA ASP A 12 -38.76 8.96 -14.57
C ASP A 12 -38.71 9.93 -13.37
N TYR A 13 -37.78 9.68 -12.45
CA TYR A 13 -37.53 10.45 -11.25
C TYR A 13 -37.20 11.90 -11.62
N LYS A 14 -36.66 12.12 -12.83
CA LYS A 14 -36.39 13.44 -13.38
C LYS A 14 -37.68 14.17 -13.74
N THR A 15 -38.66 13.50 -14.35
CA THR A 15 -39.99 14.05 -14.61
C THR A 15 -40.79 14.24 -13.32
N ILE A 16 -40.74 13.30 -12.38
CA ILE A 16 -41.44 13.43 -11.09
C ILE A 16 -40.85 14.59 -10.25
N ALA A 17 -39.52 14.71 -10.19
CA ALA A 17 -38.86 15.81 -9.49
C ALA A 17 -39.13 17.16 -10.18
N SER A 18 -39.06 17.22 -11.52
CA SER A 18 -39.38 18.44 -12.27
C SER A 18 -40.83 18.87 -12.07
N GLN A 19 -41.79 17.94 -12.16
CA GLN A 19 -43.21 18.23 -11.93
C GLN A 19 -43.46 18.73 -10.50
N ARG A 20 -42.80 18.14 -9.49
CA ARG A 20 -42.93 18.60 -8.10
C ARG A 20 -42.34 19.99 -7.89
N ILE A 21 -41.18 20.28 -8.48
CA ILE A 21 -40.54 21.60 -8.40
C ILE A 21 -41.42 22.65 -9.11
N GLU A 22 -41.92 22.34 -10.31
CA GLU A 22 -42.79 23.25 -11.07
C GLU A 22 -44.12 23.50 -10.34
N SER A 23 -44.75 22.47 -9.78
CA SER A 23 -45.94 22.61 -8.94
C SER A 23 -45.69 23.51 -7.73
N PHE A 24 -44.58 23.29 -7.02
CA PHE A 24 -44.21 24.08 -5.85
C PHE A 24 -43.92 25.55 -6.19
N LEU A 25 -43.20 25.80 -7.29
CA LEU A 25 -42.92 27.16 -7.77
C LEU A 25 -44.20 27.87 -8.22
N HIS A 26 -45.12 27.14 -8.84
CA HIS A 26 -46.41 27.67 -9.23
C HIS A 26 -47.26 28.08 -8.00
N ASP A 27 -47.29 27.25 -6.95
CA ASP A 27 -48.00 27.55 -5.70
C ASP A 27 -47.41 28.77 -4.98
N LEU A 28 -46.07 28.85 -4.92
CA LEU A 28 -45.37 30.03 -4.37
C LEU A 28 -45.69 31.33 -5.13
N ASN A 29 -45.81 31.25 -6.46
CA ASN A 29 -46.08 32.42 -7.30
C ASN A 29 -47.54 32.89 -7.17
N GLN A 30 -48.49 31.95 -7.07
CA GLN A 30 -49.89 32.30 -6.82
C GLN A 30 -50.08 33.02 -5.49
N ASP A 31 -49.40 32.59 -4.42
CA ASP A 31 -49.50 33.23 -3.11
C ASP A 31 -48.88 34.63 -3.07
N CYS A 32 -47.82 34.88 -3.86
CA CYS A 32 -47.22 36.21 -3.96
C CYS A 32 -48.11 37.21 -4.72
N SER A 33 -48.87 36.75 -5.71
CA SER A 33 -49.73 37.62 -6.54
C SER A 33 -50.95 38.19 -5.79
N LYS A 34 -51.39 37.53 -4.71
CA LYS A 34 -52.64 37.87 -3.99
C LYS A 34 -52.48 39.01 -2.96
N HIS A 35 -51.26 39.48 -2.69
CA HIS A 35 -51.02 40.51 -1.69
C HIS A 35 -50.15 41.65 -2.25
N PRO A 36 -50.77 42.76 -2.73
CA PRO A 36 -50.03 43.91 -3.21
C PRO A 36 -49.15 44.50 -2.09
N SER A 37 -47.92 44.86 -2.45
CA SER A 37 -46.88 45.40 -1.58
C SER A 37 -47.45 46.30 -0.48
N VAL A 38 -47.29 45.86 0.76
CA VAL A 38 -47.71 46.61 1.95
C VAL A 38 -46.85 47.86 2.03
N ALA A 39 -47.45 49.03 1.78
CA ALA A 39 -46.78 50.31 1.95
C ALA A 39 -46.26 50.43 3.39
N PHE A 40 -44.97 50.76 3.53
CA PHE A 40 -44.28 50.87 4.80
C PHE A 40 -44.83 52.09 5.58
N VAL A 41 -45.84 51.87 6.42
CA VAL A 41 -46.35 52.91 7.33
C VAL A 41 -45.45 52.92 8.57
N SER A 42 -44.84 54.08 8.90
CA SER A 42 -43.95 54.20 10.05
C SER A 42 -44.74 54.18 11.37
N THR A 43 -45.00 53.00 11.90
CA THR A 43 -45.57 52.83 13.25
C THR A 43 -44.47 52.87 14.31
N THR A 44 -44.73 53.61 15.39
CA THR A 44 -43.84 53.77 16.55
C THR A 44 -43.62 52.43 17.29
N PRO A 45 -42.45 52.19 17.90
CA PRO A 45 -42.03 50.86 18.40
C PRO A 45 -42.88 50.22 19.52
N GLY A 46 -43.81 50.97 20.13
CA GLY A 46 -44.57 50.53 21.30
C GLY A 46 -45.79 49.64 20.98
N ASP A 47 -46.47 49.86 19.85
CA ASP A 47 -47.77 49.24 19.56
C ASP A 47 -47.70 47.95 18.71
N ILE A 48 -46.50 47.60 18.22
CA ILE A 48 -46.29 46.45 17.32
C ILE A 48 -46.62 45.10 17.99
N ARG A 49 -46.57 45.02 19.32
CA ARG A 49 -46.71 43.75 20.06
C ARG A 49 -48.10 43.12 20.06
N ARG A 50 -49.16 43.84 19.66
CA ARG A 50 -50.54 43.30 19.72
C ARG A 50 -51.27 43.24 18.39
N ASP A 51 -50.69 43.70 17.28
CA ASP A 51 -51.38 43.63 16.00
C ASP A 51 -51.48 42.16 15.51
N PRO A 52 -52.68 41.57 15.41
CA PRO A 52 -52.88 40.21 14.89
C PRO A 52 -52.35 40.05 13.46
N ARG A 53 -52.25 41.14 12.68
CA ARG A 53 -51.69 41.13 11.33
C ARG A 53 -50.19 40.79 11.34
N THR A 54 -49.44 41.31 12.32
CA THR A 54 -48.01 41.02 12.46
C THR A 54 -47.79 39.54 12.80
N LYS A 55 -48.62 38.96 13.67
CA LYS A 55 -48.55 37.52 14.00
C LYS A 55 -48.85 36.64 12.78
N SER A 56 -49.86 36.99 11.99
CA SER A 56 -50.18 36.27 10.74
C SER A 56 -49.04 36.39 9.72
N ALA A 57 -48.45 37.58 9.57
CA ALA A 57 -47.30 37.80 8.70
C ALA A 57 -46.08 36.96 9.13
N ILE A 58 -45.77 36.92 10.43
CA ILE A 58 -44.68 36.08 10.97
C ILE A 58 -44.94 34.61 10.66
N HIS A 59 -46.15 34.10 10.93
CA HIS A 59 -46.46 32.69 10.69
C HIS A 59 -46.35 32.31 9.19
N ARG A 60 -46.81 33.17 8.28
CA ARG A 60 -46.65 32.99 6.83
C ARG A 60 -45.18 32.98 6.41
N LEU A 61 -44.36 33.88 6.94
CA LEU A 61 -42.93 33.92 6.66
C LEU A 61 -42.22 32.68 7.22
N SER A 62 -42.54 32.25 8.44
CA SER A 62 -42.01 31.01 9.02
C SER A 62 -42.39 29.79 8.17
N ALA A 63 -43.63 29.70 7.71
CA ALA A 63 -44.07 28.62 6.82
C ALA A 63 -43.31 28.65 5.48
N ARG A 64 -43.07 29.84 4.91
CA ARG A 64 -42.29 30.00 3.68
C ARG A 64 -40.81 29.63 3.87
N ILE A 65 -40.21 29.97 5.01
CA ILE A 65 -38.84 29.56 5.33
C ILE A 65 -38.75 28.03 5.40
N ALA A 66 -39.65 27.38 6.14
CA ALA A 66 -39.67 25.92 6.24
C ALA A 66 -39.85 25.24 4.86
N ALA A 67 -40.71 25.80 4.00
CA ALA A 67 -40.91 25.29 2.64
C ALA A 67 -39.67 25.47 1.74
N LEU A 68 -38.92 26.57 1.90
CA LEU A 68 -37.66 26.78 1.18
C LEU A 68 -36.55 25.83 1.66
N GLU A 69 -36.47 25.58 2.97
CA GLU A 69 -35.53 24.60 3.53
C GLU A 69 -35.83 23.18 3.03
N GLU A 70 -37.11 22.80 2.94
CA GLU A 70 -37.53 21.53 2.35
C GLU A 70 -37.15 21.43 0.86
N ALA A 71 -37.39 22.50 0.09
CA ALA A 71 -37.03 22.55 -1.32
C ALA A 71 -35.49 22.49 -1.54
N GLU A 72 -34.71 23.16 -0.71
CA GLU A 72 -33.24 23.09 -0.75
C GLU A 72 -32.75 21.67 -0.47
N SER A 73 -33.31 21.00 0.54
CA SER A 73 -33.01 19.60 0.84
C SER A 73 -33.32 18.68 -0.35
N LEU A 74 -34.47 18.87 -1.01
CA LEU A 74 -34.85 18.10 -2.19
C LEU A 74 -33.90 18.33 -3.37
N ILE A 75 -33.50 19.58 -3.62
CA ILE A 75 -32.52 19.92 -4.67
C ILE A 75 -31.16 19.29 -4.37
N HIS A 76 -30.71 19.35 -3.12
CA HIS A 76 -29.45 18.74 -2.71
C HIS A 76 -29.46 17.22 -2.93
N GLN A 77 -30.54 16.54 -2.53
CA GLN A 77 -30.70 15.10 -2.76
C GLN A 77 -30.71 14.76 -4.26
N THR A 78 -31.45 15.52 -5.07
CA THR A 78 -31.54 15.32 -6.52
C THR A 78 -30.16 15.50 -7.17
N ARG A 79 -29.39 16.50 -6.72
CA ARG A 79 -28.03 16.73 -7.18
C ARG A 79 -27.10 15.56 -6.88
N LEU A 80 -27.15 15.00 -5.66
CA LEU A 80 -26.33 13.85 -5.30
C LEU A 80 -26.62 12.63 -6.20
N VAL A 81 -27.90 12.35 -6.48
CA VAL A 81 -28.30 11.27 -7.40
C VAL A 81 -27.78 11.53 -8.82
N ALA A 82 -27.94 12.76 -9.33
CA ALA A 82 -27.45 13.12 -10.66
C ALA A 82 -25.92 13.08 -10.78
N GLU A 83 -25.19 13.46 -9.72
CA GLU A 83 -23.72 13.37 -9.67
C GLU A 83 -23.25 11.90 -9.67
N GLU A 84 -23.95 11.01 -8.95
CA GLU A 84 -23.70 9.58 -8.98
C GLU A 84 -23.94 8.98 -10.37
N GLU A 85 -25.06 9.32 -11.01
CA GLU A 85 -25.38 8.88 -12.37
C GLU A 85 -24.36 9.38 -13.40
N LEU A 86 -23.97 10.65 -13.32
CA LEU A 86 -22.93 11.24 -14.17
C LEU A 86 -21.59 10.51 -13.97
N ALA A 87 -21.23 10.16 -12.74
CA ALA A 87 -20.01 9.41 -12.44
C ALA A 87 -20.05 8.01 -13.08
N LEU A 88 -21.19 7.32 -13.03
CA LEU A 88 -21.39 6.02 -13.70
C LEU A 88 -21.25 6.14 -15.22
N LEU A 89 -21.87 7.15 -15.84
CA LEU A 89 -21.76 7.39 -17.28
C LEU A 89 -20.32 7.71 -17.70
N ARG A 90 -19.64 8.56 -16.93
CA ARG A 90 -18.21 8.87 -17.12
C ARG A 90 -17.34 7.62 -17.04
N ALA A 91 -17.60 6.74 -16.07
CA ALA A 91 -16.87 5.47 -15.96
C ALA A 91 -17.14 4.53 -17.14
N ARG A 92 -18.37 4.52 -17.69
CA ARG A 92 -18.71 3.71 -18.87
C ARG A 92 -18.00 4.18 -20.14
N VAL A 93 -17.98 5.50 -20.38
CA VAL A 93 -17.34 6.10 -21.57
C VAL A 93 -15.83 6.31 -21.39
N ALA A 94 -15.28 6.01 -20.22
CA ALA A 94 -13.84 6.12 -19.98
C ALA A 94 -13.10 5.22 -20.99
N PRO A 95 -12.05 5.73 -21.68
CA PRO A 95 -11.31 4.95 -22.68
C PRO A 95 -10.80 3.61 -22.18
N ILE A 96 -10.64 3.49 -20.86
CA ILE A 96 -10.13 2.30 -20.22
C ILE A 96 -11.08 1.11 -20.25
N SER A 97 -12.39 1.33 -20.39
CA SER A 97 -13.38 0.25 -20.51
C SER A 97 -13.23 -0.51 -21.82
N ALA A 98 -12.70 0.15 -22.86
CA ALA A 98 -12.40 -0.44 -24.17
C ALA A 98 -10.97 -0.99 -24.28
N CYS A 99 -10.18 -0.90 -23.20
CA CYS A 99 -8.78 -1.27 -23.21
C CYS A 99 -8.62 -2.80 -23.16
N PRO A 100 -7.88 -3.43 -24.10
CA PRO A 100 -7.59 -4.86 -24.04
C PRO A 100 -6.89 -5.25 -22.73
N ASN A 101 -7.13 -6.47 -22.25
CA ASN A 101 -6.58 -6.98 -20.99
C ASN A 101 -5.04 -6.92 -20.96
N GLU A 102 -4.39 -7.07 -22.10
CA GLU A 102 -2.94 -7.03 -22.26
C GLU A 102 -2.38 -5.63 -22.00
N ILE A 103 -3.11 -4.58 -22.42
CA ILE A 103 -2.70 -3.20 -22.20
C ILE A 103 -2.94 -2.82 -20.74
N ILE A 104 -4.07 -3.22 -20.15
CA ILE A 104 -4.31 -3.08 -18.70
C ILE A 104 -3.19 -3.79 -17.93
N ALA A 105 -2.86 -5.02 -18.28
CA ALA A 105 -1.80 -5.77 -17.64
C ALA A 105 -0.45 -5.05 -17.69
N LYS A 106 -0.07 -4.50 -18.85
CA LYS A 106 1.15 -3.70 -19.00
C LYS A 106 1.14 -2.47 -18.08
N ILE A 107 0.04 -1.73 -18.05
CA ILE A 107 -0.12 -0.56 -17.16
C ILE A 107 0.05 -1.00 -15.70
N LEU A 108 -0.64 -2.05 -15.27
CA LEU A 108 -0.58 -2.54 -13.90
C LEU A 108 0.84 -2.95 -13.49
N VAL A 109 1.55 -3.66 -14.38
CA VAL A 109 2.93 -4.09 -14.14
C VAL A 109 3.86 -2.88 -14.03
N SER A 110 3.77 -1.93 -14.96
CA SER A 110 4.62 -0.73 -14.94
C SER A 110 4.36 0.12 -13.69
N THR A 111 3.09 0.35 -13.35
CA THR A 111 2.72 1.10 -12.13
C THR A 111 3.18 0.39 -10.87
N TYR A 112 3.01 -0.93 -10.81
CA TYR A 112 3.45 -1.74 -9.68
C TYR A 112 4.98 -1.68 -9.53
N SER A 113 5.74 -1.92 -10.61
CA SER A 113 7.20 -1.82 -10.60
C SER A 113 7.70 -0.43 -10.18
N SER A 114 7.02 0.65 -10.57
CA SER A 114 7.36 2.00 -10.12
C SER A 114 7.08 2.20 -8.63
N ALA A 115 5.95 1.69 -8.13
CA ALA A 115 5.60 1.76 -6.71
C ALA A 115 6.55 0.94 -5.83
N LEU A 116 7.12 -0.13 -6.39
CA LEU A 116 8.07 -1.01 -5.73
C LEU A 116 9.46 -0.40 -5.51
N ALA A 117 9.76 0.76 -6.11
CA ALA A 117 11.01 1.49 -5.86
C ALA A 117 11.09 2.02 -4.43
N GLU A 118 9.93 2.29 -3.82
CA GLU A 118 9.81 2.64 -2.42
C GLU A 118 9.59 1.38 -1.56
N PRO A 119 10.00 1.37 -0.28
CA PRO A 119 9.76 0.28 0.65
C PRO A 119 8.29 0.24 1.12
N VAL A 120 7.35 0.33 0.18
CA VAL A 120 5.91 0.32 0.43
C VAL A 120 5.39 -1.11 0.38
N ASP A 121 4.52 -1.45 1.34
CA ASP A 121 3.78 -2.70 1.36
C ASP A 121 3.01 -2.91 0.02
N PRO A 122 3.36 -3.94 -0.78
CA PRO A 122 2.76 -4.18 -2.08
C PRO A 122 1.26 -4.48 -2.01
N THR A 123 0.76 -4.87 -0.83
CA THR A 123 -0.67 -5.06 -0.58
C THR A 123 -1.44 -3.78 -0.82
N LYS A 124 -0.92 -2.63 -0.37
CA LYS A 124 -1.60 -1.33 -0.52
C LYS A 124 -1.80 -1.01 -1.99
N THR A 125 -0.73 -1.13 -2.79
CA THR A 125 -0.77 -0.88 -4.24
C THR A 125 -1.75 -1.83 -4.94
N LEU A 126 -1.72 -3.12 -4.62
CA LEU A 126 -2.63 -4.11 -5.21
C LEU A 126 -4.09 -3.89 -4.82
N LEU A 127 -4.36 -3.50 -3.57
CA LEU A 127 -5.70 -3.16 -3.10
C LEU A 127 -6.23 -1.91 -3.79
N SER A 128 -5.41 -0.87 -3.93
CA SER A 128 -5.78 0.35 -4.66
C SER A 128 -6.10 0.04 -6.13
N ILE A 129 -5.27 -0.76 -6.81
CA ILE A 129 -5.53 -1.24 -8.17
C ILE A 129 -6.85 -2.00 -8.25
N SER A 130 -7.11 -2.87 -7.27
CA SER A 130 -8.30 -3.70 -7.21
C SER A 130 -9.58 -2.90 -6.92
N GLN A 131 -9.48 -1.64 -6.49
CA GLN A 131 -10.62 -0.75 -6.24
C GLN A 131 -11.01 0.07 -7.48
N VAL A 132 -10.16 0.14 -8.53
CA VAL A 132 -10.43 0.95 -9.73
C VAL A 132 -11.65 0.43 -10.50
N SER A 133 -11.68 -0.86 -10.82
CA SER A 133 -12.82 -1.49 -11.50
C SER A 133 -12.80 -3.02 -11.34
N ARG A 134 -13.92 -3.66 -11.64
CA ARG A 134 -14.00 -5.14 -11.68
C ARG A 134 -13.02 -5.72 -12.70
N LEU A 135 -12.86 -5.08 -13.86
CA LEU A 135 -11.96 -5.51 -14.92
C LEU A 135 -10.50 -5.48 -14.44
N TRP A 136 -10.08 -4.36 -13.84
CA TRP A 136 -8.73 -4.18 -13.29
C TRP A 136 -8.42 -5.23 -12.22
N ARG A 137 -9.36 -5.50 -11.33
CA ARG A 137 -9.22 -6.54 -10.31
C ARG A 137 -9.02 -7.93 -10.92
N ILE A 138 -9.83 -8.29 -11.92
CA ILE A 138 -9.71 -9.59 -12.61
C ILE A 138 -8.33 -9.72 -13.26
N VAL A 139 -7.89 -8.69 -13.98
CA VAL A 139 -6.56 -8.67 -14.63
C VAL A 139 -5.45 -8.77 -13.58
N ALA A 140 -5.47 -7.94 -12.53
CA ALA A 140 -4.47 -7.96 -11.46
C ALA A 140 -4.36 -9.33 -10.76
N ILE A 141 -5.51 -9.99 -10.52
CA ILE A 141 -5.55 -11.33 -9.92
C ILE A 141 -4.90 -12.37 -10.83
N GLY A 142 -4.99 -12.23 -12.15
CA GLY A 142 -4.35 -13.12 -13.12
C GLY A 142 -2.83 -12.91 -13.27
N LEU A 143 -2.31 -11.76 -12.82
CA LEU A 143 -0.90 -11.40 -12.98
C LEU A 143 -0.05 -11.93 -11.82
N THR A 144 0.32 -13.21 -11.88
CA THR A 144 1.13 -13.91 -10.85
C THR A 144 2.36 -13.14 -10.38
N GLN A 145 2.97 -12.33 -11.24
CA GLN A 145 4.14 -11.51 -10.92
C GLN A 145 3.91 -10.41 -9.91
N MET A 146 2.69 -9.90 -9.81
CA MET A 146 2.35 -8.91 -8.80
C MET A 146 2.23 -9.55 -7.42
N TRP A 147 2.02 -10.86 -7.36
CA TRP A 147 1.88 -11.64 -6.12
C TRP A 147 3.20 -12.28 -5.67
N ALA A 148 4.28 -12.11 -6.44
CA ALA A 148 5.59 -12.70 -6.15
C ALA A 148 6.33 -12.02 -5.00
N ARG A 149 5.93 -10.80 -4.61
CA ARG A 149 6.55 -10.05 -3.51
C ARG A 149 5.77 -10.30 -2.22
N ILE A 150 6.42 -10.87 -1.21
CA ILE A 150 5.77 -11.33 0.03
C ILE A 150 6.43 -10.65 1.22
N HIS A 151 5.62 -10.10 2.12
CA HIS A 151 6.09 -9.59 3.40
C HIS A 151 5.76 -10.56 4.53
N LEU A 152 6.74 -10.84 5.39
CA LEU A 152 6.55 -11.81 6.47
C LEU A 152 5.73 -11.27 7.64
N GLU A 153 5.66 -9.95 7.81
CA GLU A 153 4.79 -9.29 8.81
C GLU A 153 3.30 -9.48 8.53
N TRP A 154 2.92 -9.89 7.32
CA TRP A 154 1.50 -10.15 7.00
C TRP A 154 0.94 -11.29 7.83
N ASN A 155 -0.37 -11.24 8.11
CA ASN A 155 -1.00 -12.34 8.81
C ASN A 155 -0.92 -13.65 7.97
N PRO A 156 -0.96 -14.83 8.61
CA PRO A 156 -0.80 -16.11 7.90
C PRO A 156 -1.75 -16.27 6.69
N LYS A 157 -3.02 -15.87 6.84
CA LYS A 157 -4.02 -15.98 5.76
C LYS A 157 -3.65 -15.16 4.52
N GLN A 158 -3.12 -13.95 4.71
CA GLN A 158 -2.61 -13.11 3.63
C GLN A 158 -1.41 -13.79 2.97
N ARG A 159 -0.44 -14.28 3.74
CA ARG A 159 0.73 -14.98 3.18
C ARG A 159 0.31 -16.20 2.35
N THR A 160 -0.56 -17.06 2.87
CA THR A 160 -1.07 -18.23 2.14
C THR A 160 -1.78 -17.82 0.84
N LEU A 161 -2.57 -16.74 0.86
CA LEU A 161 -3.23 -16.22 -0.34
C LEU A 161 -2.20 -15.75 -1.38
N TRP A 162 -1.18 -14.99 -0.98
CA TRP A 162 -0.13 -14.51 -1.88
C TRP A 162 0.68 -15.66 -2.46
N LEU A 163 1.09 -16.62 -1.62
CA LEU A 163 1.77 -17.83 -2.05
C LEU A 163 0.94 -18.58 -3.10
N LYS A 164 -0.35 -18.78 -2.85
CA LYS A 164 -1.26 -19.43 -3.81
C LYS A 164 -1.38 -18.65 -5.12
N ARG A 165 -1.44 -17.32 -5.07
CA ARG A 165 -1.59 -16.46 -6.26
C ARG A 165 -0.29 -16.30 -7.05
N SER A 166 0.86 -16.40 -6.40
CA SER A 166 2.17 -16.35 -7.06
C SER A 166 2.43 -17.58 -7.96
N GLY A 167 1.70 -18.67 -7.77
CA GLY A 167 1.79 -19.88 -8.59
C GLY A 167 3.16 -20.55 -8.43
N THR A 168 3.88 -20.72 -9.54
CA THR A 168 5.24 -21.30 -9.58
C THR A 168 6.33 -20.24 -9.68
N ARG A 169 5.97 -18.95 -9.63
CA ARG A 169 6.91 -17.86 -9.88
C ARG A 169 7.94 -17.75 -8.76
N LEU A 170 9.14 -17.27 -9.09
CA LEU A 170 10.13 -16.94 -8.08
C LEU A 170 9.64 -15.80 -7.18
N LEU A 171 10.01 -15.86 -5.91
CA LEU A 171 9.50 -15.00 -4.83
C LEU A 171 10.56 -13.99 -4.38
N ASP A 172 10.10 -12.76 -4.13
CA ASP A 172 10.88 -11.73 -3.45
C ASP A 172 10.33 -11.57 -2.04
N VAL A 173 11.06 -12.07 -1.05
CA VAL A 173 10.64 -12.11 0.35
C VAL A 173 11.24 -10.92 1.08
N HIS A 174 10.38 -10.15 1.74
CA HIS A 174 10.74 -9.03 2.58
C HIS A 174 10.37 -9.32 4.03
N LEU A 175 11.36 -9.16 4.88
CA LEU A 175 11.29 -9.28 6.32
C LEU A 175 11.62 -7.93 6.89
N THR A 176 10.73 -7.40 7.70
CA THR A 176 10.94 -6.18 8.46
C THR A 176 10.67 -6.54 9.92
N PHE A 177 11.52 -6.04 10.81
CA PHE A 177 11.40 -6.20 12.26
C PHE A 177 11.27 -4.80 12.89
N ASP A 178 10.43 -3.95 12.28
CA ASP A 178 10.35 -2.53 12.62
C ASP A 178 9.28 -2.25 13.71
N SER A 179 8.39 -3.20 13.98
CA SER A 179 7.37 -3.06 15.02
C SER A 179 7.99 -3.30 16.41
N PRO A 180 7.77 -2.43 17.41
CA PRO A 180 8.11 -2.72 18.79
C PRO A 180 7.30 -3.95 19.19
N LEU A 181 8.00 -5.07 19.19
CA LEU A 181 7.45 -6.34 19.53
C LEU A 181 6.98 -6.27 21.00
N PRO A 182 5.75 -6.72 21.34
CA PRO A 182 5.27 -6.64 22.71
C PRO A 182 6.27 -7.35 23.62
N GLU A 183 6.81 -6.69 24.66
CA GLU A 183 8.00 -7.04 25.48
C GLU A 183 8.23 -8.52 25.89
N ILE A 184 7.27 -9.42 25.66
CA ILE A 184 7.29 -10.81 26.07
C ILE A 184 7.34 -11.71 24.82
N TRP A 185 8.52 -11.87 24.23
CA TRP A 185 8.75 -12.82 23.14
C TRP A 185 9.36 -14.09 23.70
N GLU A 186 8.54 -15.13 23.82
CA GLU A 186 9.03 -16.48 24.04
C GLU A 186 9.49 -17.06 22.68
N PRO A 187 10.75 -17.53 22.56
CA PRO A 187 11.26 -18.15 21.33
C PRO A 187 10.41 -19.31 20.80
N SER A 188 9.63 -19.96 21.67
CA SER A 188 8.68 -21.01 21.32
C SER A 188 7.52 -20.52 20.44
N LYS A 189 7.15 -19.24 20.51
CA LYS A 189 6.07 -18.63 19.72
C LYS A 189 6.53 -18.08 18.37
N LEU A 190 7.83 -18.14 18.09
CA LEU A 190 8.39 -17.69 16.81
C LEU A 190 7.73 -18.43 15.63
N GLY A 191 7.55 -19.75 15.77
CA GLY A 191 6.89 -20.57 14.74
C GLY A 191 5.46 -20.13 14.43
N ASP A 192 4.69 -19.75 15.47
CA ASP A 192 3.30 -19.31 15.32
C ASP A 192 3.20 -17.92 14.68
N ILE A 193 4.10 -17.00 15.04
CA ILE A 193 4.09 -15.62 14.58
C ILE A 193 4.43 -15.53 13.10
N PHE A 194 5.50 -16.21 12.69
CA PHE A 194 5.90 -16.18 11.28
C PHE A 194 5.08 -17.14 10.43
N GLY A 195 4.24 -18.01 11.02
CA GLY A 195 3.59 -19.11 10.31
C GLY A 195 4.58 -19.77 9.36
N GLU A 196 5.80 -19.95 9.90
CA GLU A 196 7.04 -19.90 9.15
C GLU A 196 7.12 -21.09 8.19
N GLU A 197 6.56 -22.22 8.62
CA GLU A 197 6.55 -23.48 7.89
C GLU A 197 5.98 -23.31 6.47
N ASP A 198 4.86 -22.61 6.31
CA ASP A 198 4.26 -22.39 4.99
C ASP A 198 5.19 -21.62 4.05
N LEU A 199 5.89 -20.59 4.54
CA LEU A 199 6.79 -19.81 3.71
C LEU A 199 8.10 -20.56 3.44
N LEU A 200 8.66 -21.22 4.46
CA LEU A 200 9.89 -22.01 4.34
C LEU A 200 9.70 -23.21 3.39
N LEU A 201 8.50 -23.77 3.30
CA LEU A 201 8.16 -24.80 2.29
C LEU A 201 8.31 -24.30 0.84
N HIS A 202 8.25 -22.98 0.62
CA HIS A 202 8.41 -22.36 -0.69
C HIS A 202 9.77 -21.69 -0.91
N SER A 203 10.71 -21.93 0.00
CA SER A 203 12.07 -21.40 -0.05
C SER A 203 12.87 -21.67 -1.32
N SER A 204 12.66 -22.84 -1.93
CA SER A 204 13.30 -23.20 -3.21
C SER A 204 12.93 -22.26 -4.36
N ARG A 205 11.87 -21.46 -4.18
CA ARG A 205 11.42 -20.44 -5.13
C ARG A 205 11.89 -19.04 -4.78
N TRP A 206 12.60 -18.83 -3.67
CA TRP A 206 13.02 -17.48 -3.28
C TRP A 206 14.13 -17.01 -4.21
N ARG A 207 13.89 -15.90 -4.91
CA ARG A 207 14.87 -15.19 -5.73
C ARG A 207 15.56 -14.11 -4.96
N SER A 208 14.81 -13.35 -4.16
CA SER A 208 15.37 -12.29 -3.34
C SER A 208 14.89 -12.45 -1.92
N LEU A 209 15.81 -12.30 -0.96
CA LEU A 209 15.50 -12.22 0.47
C LEU A 209 16.04 -10.91 1.01
N SER A 210 15.17 -10.09 1.58
CA SER A 210 15.51 -8.81 2.18
C SER A 210 15.12 -8.82 3.64
N LEU A 211 16.09 -8.83 4.54
CA LEU A 211 15.93 -8.74 5.97
C LEU A 211 16.26 -7.33 6.41
N ARG A 212 15.26 -6.61 6.93
CA ARG A 212 15.46 -5.36 7.65
C ARG A 212 15.30 -5.64 9.13
N ASP A 213 16.42 -5.55 9.82
CA ASP A 213 16.52 -5.80 11.25
C ASP A 213 16.76 -4.50 12.01
N SER A 214 16.02 -4.33 13.10
CA SER A 214 16.22 -3.26 14.07
C SER A 214 17.15 -3.67 15.21
N GLY A 215 17.99 -4.68 14.99
CA GLY A 215 18.89 -5.26 16.00
C GLY A 215 18.18 -6.26 16.90
N HIS A 216 17.13 -6.91 16.38
CA HIS A 216 16.32 -7.85 17.09
C HIS A 216 16.95 -9.26 17.00
N PRO A 217 17.11 -10.00 18.12
CA PRO A 217 17.61 -11.39 18.13
C PRO A 217 16.84 -12.37 17.22
N ILE A 218 15.66 -11.96 16.76
CA ILE A 218 14.79 -12.78 15.91
C ILE A 218 15.33 -12.88 14.50
N ALA A 219 15.90 -11.79 13.97
CA ALA A 219 16.51 -11.84 12.65
C ALA A 219 17.60 -12.91 12.60
N GLU A 220 18.35 -13.02 13.69
CA GLU A 220 19.39 -14.03 13.86
C GLU A 220 18.82 -15.45 13.99
N LEU A 221 17.82 -15.67 14.85
CA LEU A 221 17.15 -16.98 14.97
C LEU A 221 16.55 -17.43 13.64
N PHE A 222 15.94 -16.50 12.90
CA PHE A 222 15.41 -16.75 11.56
C PHE A 222 16.52 -17.14 10.59
N LEU A 223 17.64 -16.41 10.55
CA LEU A 223 18.79 -16.74 9.71
C LEU A 223 19.39 -18.10 10.06
N ASN A 224 19.56 -18.40 11.35
CA ASN A 224 20.04 -19.69 11.84
C ASN A 224 19.12 -20.83 11.37
N ARG A 225 17.80 -20.62 11.45
CA ARG A 225 16.82 -21.60 10.95
C ARG A 225 16.91 -21.73 9.43
N LEU A 226 16.97 -20.61 8.71
CA LEU A 226 17.08 -20.54 7.27
C LEU A 226 18.29 -21.36 6.77
N VAL A 227 19.45 -21.22 7.40
CA VAL A 227 20.66 -21.98 7.05
C VAL A 227 20.46 -23.49 7.22
N ARG A 228 19.76 -23.89 8.28
CA ARG A 228 19.61 -25.31 8.66
C ARG A 228 18.55 -26.03 7.83
N SER A 229 17.44 -25.38 7.51
CA SER A 229 16.24 -26.09 7.05
C SER A 229 15.92 -25.92 5.57
N ILE A 230 16.73 -25.20 4.79
CA ILE A 230 16.22 -24.59 3.55
C ILE A 230 17.04 -24.88 2.30
N ASP A 231 16.32 -25.21 1.22
CA ASP A 231 16.80 -25.23 -0.16
C ASP A 231 16.72 -23.81 -0.76
N LEU A 232 17.87 -23.14 -0.91
CA LEU A 232 17.96 -21.78 -1.46
C LEU A 232 18.48 -21.76 -2.91
N LYS A 233 18.28 -22.83 -3.70
CA LYS A 233 18.80 -22.94 -5.07
C LYS A 233 18.46 -21.78 -6.02
N SER A 234 17.34 -21.11 -5.81
CA SER A 234 16.89 -20.01 -6.67
C SER A 234 17.30 -18.63 -6.14
N LEU A 235 18.00 -18.55 -5.00
CA LEU A 235 18.29 -17.28 -4.34
C LEU A 235 19.37 -16.53 -5.14
N GLU A 236 18.98 -15.41 -5.73
CA GLU A 236 19.86 -14.54 -6.50
C GLU A 236 20.39 -13.40 -5.64
N SER A 237 19.57 -12.88 -4.71
CA SER A 237 19.87 -11.69 -3.92
C SER A 237 19.54 -11.89 -2.44
N LEU A 238 20.50 -11.60 -1.56
CA LEU A 238 20.32 -11.50 -0.11
C LEU A 238 20.65 -10.08 0.35
N SER A 239 19.68 -9.36 0.90
CA SER A 239 19.87 -8.01 1.45
C SER A 239 19.68 -8.04 2.95
N LEU A 240 20.68 -7.58 3.72
CA LEU A 240 20.57 -7.37 5.16
C LEU A 240 20.67 -5.85 5.41
N LEU A 241 19.59 -5.27 5.93
CA LEU A 241 19.47 -3.86 6.31
C LEU A 241 19.43 -3.80 7.83
N SER A 242 20.37 -3.12 8.49
CA SER A 242 20.26 -2.83 9.93
C SER A 242 19.88 -1.37 10.15
N SER A 243 18.84 -1.11 10.95
CA SER A 243 18.36 0.26 11.22
C SER A 243 18.94 0.89 12.48
N THR A 244 19.37 0.09 13.45
CA THR A 244 19.77 0.57 14.79
C THR A 244 21.28 0.64 15.01
N TYR A 245 22.08 -0.03 14.17
CA TYR A 245 23.52 -0.05 14.36
C TYR A 245 24.28 0.12 13.04
N GLY A 246 25.42 0.82 13.10
CA GLY A 246 26.38 0.94 11.99
C GLY A 246 26.77 -0.43 11.41
N PRO A 247 27.29 -0.52 10.17
CA PRO A 247 27.56 -1.80 9.51
C PRO A 247 28.52 -2.70 10.31
N HIS A 248 29.30 -2.11 11.22
CA HIS A 248 30.22 -2.77 12.15
C HIS A 248 29.51 -3.68 13.11
N ASN A 249 28.34 -3.31 13.62
CA ASN A 249 27.63 -4.16 14.58
C ASN A 249 26.91 -5.31 13.89
N ILE A 250 26.55 -5.20 12.61
CA ILE A 250 26.08 -6.38 11.87
C ILE A 250 27.21 -7.41 11.92
N ILE A 251 28.40 -7.04 11.46
CA ILE A 251 29.51 -7.97 11.32
C ILE A 251 30.16 -8.34 12.66
N ALA A 252 30.21 -7.42 13.62
CA ALA A 252 30.71 -7.64 14.98
C ALA A 252 29.72 -8.45 15.82
N ASN A 253 28.40 -8.24 15.74
CA ASN A 253 27.44 -9.12 16.42
C ASN A 253 27.50 -10.54 15.82
N PHE A 254 27.70 -10.65 14.50
CA PHE A 254 27.99 -11.95 13.89
C PHE A 254 29.39 -12.48 14.27
N GLY A 255 30.37 -11.64 14.60
CA GLY A 255 31.74 -12.05 14.94
C GLY A 255 31.94 -12.40 16.42
N GLU A 256 31.26 -11.71 17.33
CA GLU A 256 31.39 -11.85 18.79
C GLU A 256 30.61 -13.05 19.32
N HIS A 257 29.51 -13.42 18.67
CA HIS A 257 28.86 -14.70 18.88
C HIS A 257 29.26 -15.70 17.79
N PRO A 258 30.15 -16.68 18.10
CA PRO A 258 30.65 -17.63 17.09
C PRO A 258 29.51 -18.46 16.45
N GLU A 259 28.39 -18.64 17.15
CA GLU A 259 27.22 -19.31 16.59
C GLU A 259 26.46 -18.43 15.58
N SER A 260 26.34 -17.13 15.82
CA SER A 260 25.62 -16.19 14.95
C SER A 260 26.35 -16.01 13.62
N GLY A 261 27.66 -15.77 13.66
CA GLY A 261 28.48 -15.63 12.44
C GLY A 261 28.53 -16.90 11.63
N SER A 262 28.32 -18.06 12.25
CA SER A 262 28.30 -19.33 11.55
C SER A 262 27.18 -19.39 10.51
N ALA A 263 26.00 -18.81 10.77
CA ALA A 263 24.88 -18.83 9.82
C ALA A 263 25.16 -18.03 8.56
N LEU A 264 25.57 -16.77 8.69
CA LEU A 264 25.94 -15.98 7.50
C LEU A 264 27.12 -16.62 6.76
N ARG A 265 28.14 -17.09 7.48
CA ARG A 265 29.25 -17.83 6.87
C ARG A 265 28.74 -19.06 6.13
N HIS A 266 27.81 -19.83 6.68
CA HIS A 266 27.25 -21.00 6.02
C HIS A 266 26.44 -20.64 4.77
N LEU A 267 25.69 -19.54 4.77
CA LEU A 267 25.00 -19.08 3.56
C LEU A 267 25.97 -18.71 2.44
N ILE A 268 27.06 -18.02 2.80
CA ILE A 268 28.13 -17.61 1.89
C ILE A 268 28.89 -18.83 1.38
N LEU A 269 29.30 -19.73 2.26
CA LEU A 269 30.06 -20.95 1.93
C LEU A 269 29.25 -21.94 1.10
N ARG A 270 27.93 -21.93 1.22
CA ARG A 270 27.05 -22.74 0.37
C ARG A 270 26.81 -22.15 -1.01
N ASP A 271 27.36 -20.97 -1.29
CA ASP A 271 27.28 -20.33 -2.61
C ASP A 271 25.83 -20.12 -3.08
N THR A 272 24.96 -19.90 -2.10
CA THR A 272 23.50 -19.89 -2.32
C THR A 272 22.98 -18.58 -2.86
N ALA A 273 23.69 -17.47 -2.66
CA ALA A 273 23.31 -16.15 -3.15
C ALA A 273 24.39 -15.60 -4.07
N ARG A 274 24.02 -15.20 -5.29
CA ARG A 274 24.93 -14.55 -6.25
C ARG A 274 25.31 -13.13 -5.83
N ARG A 275 24.39 -12.46 -5.14
CA ARG A 275 24.55 -11.08 -4.71
C ARG A 275 24.15 -10.95 -3.24
N MET A 276 25.05 -10.40 -2.44
CA MET A 276 24.77 -10.08 -1.04
C MET A 276 24.94 -8.57 -0.83
N ILE A 277 23.91 -7.92 -0.31
CA ILE A 277 23.91 -6.48 -0.06
C ILE A 277 23.78 -6.26 1.44
N LEU A 278 24.80 -5.66 2.03
CA LEU A 278 24.81 -5.25 3.44
C LEU A 278 24.60 -3.75 3.50
N THR A 279 23.59 -3.30 4.22
CA THR A 279 23.25 -1.87 4.32
C THR A 279 23.07 -1.47 5.76
N SER A 280 23.65 -0.32 6.12
CA SER A 280 23.46 0.30 7.43
C SER A 280 23.52 1.81 7.26
N GLY A 281 22.41 2.48 7.60
CA GLY A 281 22.25 3.92 7.40
C GLY A 281 22.48 4.34 5.93
N PRO A 282 23.26 5.40 5.65
CA PRO A 282 23.53 5.87 4.28
C PRO A 282 24.59 5.03 3.54
N ALA A 283 25.23 4.08 4.22
CA ALA A 283 26.26 3.23 3.66
C ALA A 283 25.67 1.90 3.15
N SER A 284 26.10 1.51 1.96
CA SER A 284 25.83 0.20 1.38
C SER A 284 27.16 -0.48 1.04
N LEU A 285 27.29 -1.75 1.40
CA LEU A 285 28.35 -2.62 0.95
C LEU A 285 27.70 -3.68 0.08
N GLU A 286 28.15 -3.78 -1.15
CA GLU A 286 27.69 -4.80 -2.08
C GLU A 286 28.78 -5.86 -2.23
N VAL A 287 28.49 -7.07 -1.78
CA VAL A 287 29.37 -8.22 -1.94
C VAL A 287 28.82 -9.04 -3.10
N ALA A 288 29.52 -9.04 -4.24
CA ALA A 288 29.22 -9.91 -5.36
C ALA A 288 29.96 -11.25 -5.15
N ILE A 289 29.20 -12.34 -5.17
CA ILE A 289 29.75 -13.68 -4.99
C ILE A 289 29.76 -14.34 -6.36
N ASP A 290 30.96 -14.54 -6.92
CA ASP A 290 31.14 -15.30 -8.16
C ASP A 290 31.55 -16.74 -7.83
N SER A 291 30.56 -17.63 -7.93
CA SER A 291 30.71 -19.06 -7.73
C SER A 291 31.74 -19.72 -8.66
N SER A 292 31.99 -19.12 -9.82
CA SER A 292 32.85 -19.72 -10.86
C SER A 292 34.33 -19.48 -10.63
N ALA A 293 34.71 -18.48 -9.84
CA ALA A 293 36.07 -17.98 -9.77
C ALA A 293 36.85 -18.40 -8.50
N SER A 294 36.22 -19.06 -7.52
CA SER A 294 36.81 -19.28 -6.18
C SER A 294 37.28 -17.97 -5.51
N SER A 295 36.83 -16.82 -6.01
CA SER A 295 37.24 -15.48 -5.59
C SER A 295 36.02 -14.62 -5.31
N TYR A 296 36.03 -13.92 -4.18
CA TYR A 296 34.96 -13.01 -3.78
C TYR A 296 35.31 -11.58 -4.20
N HIS A 297 34.38 -10.89 -4.87
CA HIS A 297 34.56 -9.48 -5.21
C HIS A 297 33.69 -8.62 -4.29
N VAL A 298 34.34 -7.89 -3.39
CA VAL A 298 33.68 -6.98 -2.47
C VAL A 298 33.69 -5.58 -3.08
N PHE A 299 32.53 -5.04 -3.41
CA PHE A 299 32.36 -3.68 -3.92
C PHE A 299 31.74 -2.78 -2.84
N ALA A 300 32.54 -1.87 -2.29
CA ALA A 300 32.04 -0.85 -1.37
C ALA A 300 31.50 0.35 -2.15
N THR A 301 30.18 0.45 -2.31
CA THR A 301 29.54 1.57 -3.01
C THR A 301 28.86 2.50 -2.01
N ARG A 302 29.28 3.76 -1.93
CA ARG A 302 28.60 4.78 -1.13
C ARG A 302 27.62 5.56 -2.00
N ARG A 303 26.36 5.72 -1.56
CA ARG A 303 25.47 6.71 -2.19
C ARG A 303 26.06 8.12 -1.97
N PRO A 304 26.18 8.95 -3.02
CA PRO A 304 26.74 10.29 -2.88
C PRO A 304 25.81 11.15 -2.02
N GLN A 305 26.10 11.23 -0.72
CA GLN A 305 25.62 12.29 0.14
C GLN A 305 26.76 13.31 0.26
N SER A 306 26.46 14.56 -0.07
CA SER A 306 27.41 15.65 -0.21
C SER A 306 28.34 15.80 1.02
N GLY A 307 29.64 15.63 0.82
CA GLY A 307 30.68 16.25 1.65
C GLY A 307 31.33 15.43 2.77
N LEU A 308 30.99 14.16 2.98
CA LEU A 308 31.62 13.34 4.03
C LEU A 308 32.65 12.36 3.43
N GLN A 309 33.81 12.19 4.08
CA GLN A 309 34.85 11.20 3.72
C GLN A 309 34.34 9.76 3.91
N PHE A 310 34.90 8.79 3.16
CA PHE A 310 34.60 7.36 3.35
C PHE A 310 34.91 6.97 4.79
N PRO A 311 33.95 6.40 5.55
CA PRO A 311 34.21 6.02 6.92
C PRO A 311 35.18 4.81 6.92
N SER A 312 36.29 4.90 7.66
CA SER A 312 37.36 3.89 7.77
C SER A 312 36.83 2.48 8.10
N GLU A 313 35.82 2.48 8.94
CA GLU A 313 34.70 1.56 9.08
C GLU A 313 34.35 0.60 7.90
N LEU A 314 34.10 1.09 6.67
CA LEU A 314 33.77 0.20 5.52
C LEU A 314 34.99 -0.61 5.04
N ILE A 315 36.19 -0.06 5.21
CA ILE A 315 37.46 -0.72 4.86
C ILE A 315 37.72 -1.87 5.85
N PHE A 316 37.41 -1.66 7.14
CA PHE A 316 37.53 -2.70 8.15
C PHE A 316 36.59 -3.87 7.89
N VAL A 317 35.34 -3.58 7.50
CA VAL A 317 34.35 -4.59 7.11
C VAL A 317 34.82 -5.40 5.91
N ALA A 318 35.29 -4.75 4.85
CA ALA A 318 35.84 -5.43 3.69
C ALA A 318 37.01 -6.31 4.10
N TRP A 319 37.98 -5.76 4.84
CA TRP A 319 39.17 -6.47 5.33
C TRP A 319 38.84 -7.70 6.19
N TYR A 320 37.95 -7.53 7.17
CA TYR A 320 37.48 -8.61 8.03
C TYR A 320 36.75 -9.70 7.22
N TRP A 321 36.02 -9.32 6.18
CA TRP A 321 35.38 -10.27 5.26
C TRP A 321 36.39 -11.12 4.48
N GLY A 322 37.50 -10.52 4.02
CA GLY A 322 38.60 -11.25 3.38
C GLY A 322 39.29 -12.21 4.34
N MET A 323 39.49 -11.82 5.60
CA MET A 323 39.99 -12.71 6.64
C MET A 323 39.06 -13.90 6.90
N ILE A 324 37.73 -13.68 6.90
CA ILE A 324 36.75 -14.76 7.12
C ILE A 324 36.70 -15.73 5.93
N THR A 325 36.79 -15.21 4.72
CA THR A 325 36.66 -16.00 3.49
C THR A 325 37.99 -16.65 3.04
N GLY A 326 39.11 -16.33 3.70
CA GLY A 326 40.42 -16.87 3.38
C GLY A 326 41.00 -16.37 2.05
N GLY A 327 40.52 -15.23 1.56
CA GLY A 327 40.96 -14.65 0.28
C GLY A 327 42.18 -13.73 0.46
N ASP A 328 43.29 -14.05 -0.19
CA ASP A 328 44.56 -13.31 -0.12
C ASP A 328 44.59 -12.00 -0.94
N SER A 329 43.53 -11.65 -1.68
CA SER A 329 43.53 -10.52 -2.62
C SER A 329 42.34 -9.57 -2.44
N PHE A 330 42.62 -8.32 -2.05
CA PHE A 330 41.69 -7.19 -2.11
C PHE A 330 41.98 -6.33 -3.33
N VAL A 331 40.94 -5.96 -4.07
CA VAL A 331 40.98 -4.89 -5.08
C VAL A 331 40.04 -3.79 -4.58
N THR A 332 40.61 -2.64 -4.20
CA THR A 332 39.89 -1.44 -3.74
C THR A 332 39.25 -0.67 -4.87
#